data_AF-A0A0D3KMX3-F1
#
_entry.id   AF-A0A0D3KMX3-F1
#
_cell.length_a   1.000
_cell.length_b   1.000
_cell.length_c   1.000
_cell.angle_alpha   90.00
_cell.angle_beta   90.00
_cell.angle_gamma   90.00
#
_symmetry.space_group_name_H-M   'P 1'
#
loop_
_entity.id
_entity.type
_entity.pdbx_description
1 polymer ?
#
loop_
_entity_poly.entity_id
_entity_poly.type
_entity_poly.pdbx_seq_one_letter_code
_entity_poly.pdbx_strand_id
1 'polypeptide(L)'
;MRRSPGSSREPRLTTSTAVLAVASALILLMLSFNARLYFSAACDQRLQQLADEKDRELQRLARRDLVAYVDWTPGALTPSRIAVLVIAYNRASYLDRALGSVMLRHPGGANWPVYVSQDGENDEVARDDTLLAVSAFNDNGQPRYSSDTSALYRSDFFPGLGWLLTRRLWAEIGAGWPEERGFWDDWMREPPQRQGRASIRPETSRSRTFGQKGTSLSQFYIKFLAPIQFSDQAAPAWAGRNLSFLLKAAYDPPFAARVAAAREVELRRVIDRSFTASGGGDVVVRYSTPKVLLGFCKQLGIMEDLKAGVPRTAYHGVIPLRVGGVMVFLAPSFAVDQDITQRKPP
;
A
#
# COMPACT_ATOMS: atom_id res chain seq x y z
N MET A 1 21.82 -40.01 64.49
CA MET A 1 20.55 -39.35 64.09
C MET A 1 20.88 -37.91 63.76
N ARG A 2 20.59 -37.27 62.62
CA ARG A 2 19.90 -37.58 61.36
C ARG A 2 20.70 -36.92 60.23
N ARG A 3 20.68 -37.54 59.05
CA ARG A 3 21.22 -37.00 57.79
C ARG A 3 20.44 -35.75 57.37
N SER A 4 21.11 -34.80 56.72
CA SER A 4 20.69 -34.26 55.42
C SER A 4 21.77 -33.39 54.76
N PRO A 5 21.75 -33.29 53.41
CA PRO A 5 22.96 -33.25 52.60
C PRO A 5 23.06 -32.00 51.68
N GLY A 6 24.29 -31.82 51.17
CA GLY A 6 24.66 -31.44 49.80
C GLY A 6 23.77 -30.57 48.92
N SER A 7 24.38 -29.48 48.46
CA SER A 7 24.33 -28.86 47.11
C SER A 7 22.96 -28.36 46.62
N SER A 8 22.89 -27.15 46.06
CA SER A 8 23.34 -26.96 44.68
C SER A 8 23.50 -25.47 44.36
N ARG A 9 24.47 -25.17 43.48
CA ARG A 9 24.65 -23.86 42.86
C ARG A 9 23.34 -23.43 42.18
N GLU A 10 22.85 -22.24 42.49
CA GLU A 10 21.83 -21.58 41.68
C GLU A 10 22.37 -21.38 40.25
N PRO A 11 21.65 -21.82 39.20
CA PRO A 11 22.03 -21.50 37.84
C PRO A 11 21.69 -20.03 37.58
N ARG A 12 22.70 -19.21 37.27
CA ARG A 12 22.46 -17.89 36.66
C ARG A 12 21.79 -18.11 35.31
N LEU A 13 20.50 -17.83 35.26
CA LEU A 13 19.74 -17.73 34.01
C LEU A 13 20.30 -16.56 33.20
N THR A 14 20.98 -16.88 32.10
CA THR A 14 21.31 -15.89 31.08
C THR A 14 20.03 -15.32 30.48
N THR A 15 20.04 -14.06 30.09
CA THR A 15 18.89 -13.24 29.67
C THR A 15 17.98 -13.92 28.61
N SER A 16 18.49 -14.88 27.83
CA SER A 16 17.71 -15.66 26.85
C SER A 16 16.72 -16.66 27.45
N THR A 17 16.98 -17.24 28.62
CA THR A 17 16.07 -18.23 29.24
C THR A 17 14.84 -17.61 29.92
N ALA A 18 14.93 -16.35 30.34
CA ALA A 18 13.79 -15.61 30.90
C ALA A 18 12.78 -15.21 29.83
N VAL A 19 13.24 -14.89 28.61
CA VAL A 19 12.37 -14.52 27.49
C VAL A 19 11.58 -15.72 26.94
N LEU A 20 12.21 -16.90 26.92
CA LEU A 20 11.55 -18.15 26.51
C LEU A 20 10.47 -18.60 27.51
N ALA A 21 10.68 -18.41 28.82
CA ALA A 21 9.69 -18.76 29.84
C ALA A 21 8.42 -17.88 29.77
N VAL A 22 8.57 -16.58 29.45
CA VAL A 22 7.44 -15.65 29.27
C VAL A 22 6.65 -15.98 27.99
N ALA A 23 7.33 -16.37 26.92
CA ALA A 23 6.69 -16.79 25.68
C ALA A 23 5.91 -18.12 25.86
N SER A 24 6.45 -19.09 26.60
CA SER A 24 5.78 -20.36 26.88
C SER A 24 4.55 -20.20 27.79
N ALA A 25 4.56 -19.26 28.73
CA ALA A 25 3.42 -18.95 29.60
C ALA A 25 2.25 -18.30 28.84
N LEU A 26 2.53 -17.42 27.87
CA LEU A 26 1.51 -16.80 27.01
C LEU A 26 0.87 -17.81 26.04
N ILE A 27 1.64 -18.78 25.56
CA ILE A 27 1.14 -19.87 24.70
C ILE A 27 0.22 -20.81 25.48
N LEU A 28 0.57 -21.15 26.73
CA LEU A 28 -0.27 -21.98 27.60
C LEU A 28 -1.56 -21.26 28.01
N LEU A 29 -1.53 -19.93 28.21
CA LEU A 29 -2.73 -19.13 28.50
C LEU A 29 -3.71 -19.11 27.31
N MET A 30 -3.20 -19.05 26.08
CA MET A 30 -4.04 -19.07 24.87
C MET A 30 -4.64 -20.45 24.55
N LEU A 31 -3.98 -21.55 24.93
CA LEU A 31 -4.50 -22.89 24.71
C LEU A 31 -5.61 -23.27 25.71
N SER A 32 -5.59 -22.72 26.93
CA SER A 32 -6.58 -23.02 27.96
C SER A 32 -7.96 -22.38 27.75
N PHE A 33 -8.10 -21.36 26.91
CA PHE A 33 -9.40 -20.69 26.69
C PHE A 33 -10.27 -21.35 25.61
N ASN A 34 -9.73 -22.26 24.79
CA ASN A 34 -10.46 -22.89 23.67
C ASN A 34 -11.04 -24.28 23.99
N ALA A 35 -10.87 -24.81 25.20
CA ALA A 35 -11.34 -26.16 25.55
C ALA A 35 -12.71 -26.18 26.25
N ARG A 36 -13.57 -25.19 26.03
CA ARG A 36 -14.98 -25.25 26.43
C ARG A 36 -15.86 -25.02 25.22
N LEU A 37 -16.15 -26.09 24.49
CA LEU A 37 -17.50 -26.49 24.09
C LEU A 37 -17.49 -27.90 23.46
N TYR A 38 -18.31 -28.77 24.04
CA TYR A 38 -18.68 -30.16 23.71
C TYR A 38 -17.72 -31.27 24.15
N PHE A 39 -18.07 -32.00 25.23
CA PHE A 39 -18.32 -33.46 25.23
C PHE A 39 -18.71 -33.98 26.65
N SER A 40 -19.90 -34.61 26.74
CA SER A 40 -20.40 -35.60 27.73
C SER A 40 -20.36 -35.28 29.25
N ALA A 41 -21.53 -35.42 29.90
CA ALA A 41 -21.79 -35.13 31.33
C ALA A 41 -20.92 -35.92 32.35
N ALA A 42 -20.23 -36.99 31.95
CA ALA A 42 -19.29 -37.69 32.83
C ALA A 42 -17.89 -37.01 32.88
N CYS A 43 -17.54 -36.19 31.89
CA CYS A 43 -16.29 -35.42 31.84
C CYS A 43 -16.34 -34.19 32.78
N ASP A 44 -17.54 -33.65 32.99
CA ASP A 44 -17.77 -32.45 33.81
C ASP A 44 -17.45 -32.68 35.30
N GLN A 45 -17.75 -33.85 35.90
CA GLN A 45 -17.48 -34.07 37.32
C GLN A 45 -15.98 -34.12 37.66
N ARG A 46 -15.15 -34.71 36.79
CA ARG A 46 -13.70 -34.75 36.97
C ARG A 46 -13.07 -33.38 36.72
N LEU A 47 -13.56 -32.64 35.73
CA LEU A 47 -13.15 -31.26 35.45
C LEU A 47 -13.55 -30.29 36.56
N GLN A 48 -14.72 -30.49 37.18
CA GLN A 48 -15.17 -29.69 38.32
C GLN A 48 -14.30 -29.97 39.55
N GLN A 49 -13.98 -31.23 39.85
CA GLN A 49 -13.05 -31.58 40.93
C GLN A 49 -11.66 -30.97 40.74
N LEU A 50 -11.12 -31.02 39.52
CA LEU A 50 -9.82 -30.42 39.18
C LEU A 50 -9.87 -28.88 39.21
N ALA A 51 -11.00 -28.27 38.86
CA ALA A 51 -11.21 -26.83 38.99
C ALA A 51 -11.26 -26.41 40.46
N ASP A 52 -11.95 -27.16 41.31
CA ASP A 52 -12.06 -26.88 42.75
C ASP A 52 -10.74 -27.12 43.51
N GLU A 53 -9.89 -28.04 43.05
CA GLU A 53 -8.52 -28.22 43.55
C GLU A 53 -7.62 -27.05 43.13
N LYS A 54 -7.73 -26.61 41.87
CA LYS A 54 -6.96 -25.49 41.32
C LYS A 54 -7.36 -24.13 41.90
N ASP A 55 -8.64 -23.91 42.19
CA ASP A 55 -9.12 -22.69 42.85
C ASP A 55 -8.65 -22.62 44.31
N ARG A 56 -8.59 -23.76 45.01
CA ARG A 56 -8.02 -23.83 46.36
C ARG A 56 -6.52 -23.54 46.36
N GLU A 57 -5.79 -23.95 45.33
CA GLU A 57 -4.37 -23.66 45.16
C GLU A 57 -4.12 -22.20 44.76
N LEU A 58 -4.95 -21.63 43.88
CA LEU A 58 -4.95 -20.21 43.52
C LEU A 58 -5.30 -19.29 44.70
N GLN A 59 -6.26 -19.66 45.54
CA GLN A 59 -6.57 -18.92 46.77
C GLN A 59 -5.43 -19.02 47.80
N ARG A 60 -4.67 -20.12 47.80
CA ARG A 60 -3.48 -20.30 48.64
C ARG A 60 -2.28 -19.48 48.15
N LEU A 61 -2.16 -19.28 46.84
CA LEU A 61 -1.16 -18.42 46.19
C LEU A 61 -1.53 -16.93 46.26
N ALA A 62 -2.80 -16.58 46.10
CA ALA A 62 -3.31 -15.21 46.20
C ALA A 62 -3.13 -14.61 47.60
N ARG A 63 -3.19 -15.42 48.66
CA ARG A 63 -2.91 -14.96 50.04
C ARG A 63 -1.44 -14.62 50.30
N ARG A 64 -0.52 -14.96 49.39
CA ARG A 64 0.91 -14.80 49.64
C ARG A 64 1.52 -13.53 49.02
N ASP A 65 0.94 -12.99 47.94
CA ASP A 65 1.57 -11.90 47.18
C ASP A 65 0.63 -10.73 46.80
N LEU A 66 -0.55 -10.60 47.44
CA LEU A 66 -1.48 -9.47 47.21
C LEU A 66 -1.14 -8.22 48.05
N VAL A 67 0.07 -7.69 47.90
CA VAL A 67 0.33 -6.26 48.15
C VAL A 67 1.19 -5.73 47.01
N ALA A 68 0.61 -4.80 46.25
CA ALA A 68 1.15 -4.08 45.10
C ALA A 68 1.04 -4.80 43.73
N TYR A 69 -0.03 -4.54 42.99
CA TYR A 69 0.08 -3.61 41.86
C TYR A 69 -1.31 -3.08 41.47
N VAL A 70 -1.32 -1.76 41.29
CA VAL A 70 -2.46 -0.83 41.20
C VAL A 70 -3.13 -0.88 39.81
N ASP A 71 -4.46 -0.74 39.81
CA ASP A 71 -5.41 -0.34 38.74
C ASP A 71 -4.88 -0.18 37.29
N TRP A 72 -5.35 -1.04 36.36
CA TRP A 72 -5.38 -0.75 34.93
C TRP A 72 -6.81 -0.41 34.50
N THR A 73 -7.04 0.85 34.12
CA THR A 73 -8.23 1.30 33.40
C THR A 73 -7.86 1.58 31.92
N PRO A 74 -8.70 1.21 30.93
CA PRO A 74 -8.35 1.38 29.53
C PRO A 74 -8.35 2.87 29.15
N GLY A 75 -7.17 3.44 28.93
CA GLY A 75 -7.05 4.73 28.24
C GLY A 75 -7.34 4.60 26.74
N ALA A 76 -7.78 5.70 26.12
CA ALA A 76 -8.02 5.78 24.68
C ALA A 76 -6.76 5.40 23.87
N LEU A 77 -6.87 4.38 23.02
CA LEU A 77 -5.81 3.94 22.12
C LEU A 77 -5.34 5.11 21.23
N THR A 78 -4.03 5.35 21.18
CA THR A 78 -3.40 6.35 20.31
C THR A 78 -2.46 5.66 19.31
N PRO A 79 -2.57 5.95 18.00
CA PRO A 79 -3.57 6.82 17.35
C PRO A 79 -4.99 6.23 17.38
N SER A 80 -5.99 7.11 17.38
CA SER A 80 -7.42 6.74 17.47
C SER A 80 -7.98 6.06 16.22
N ARG A 81 -7.15 5.90 15.17
CA ARG A 81 -7.45 5.17 13.95
C ARG A 81 -6.20 4.50 13.36
N ILE A 82 -6.29 3.21 13.06
CA ILE A 82 -5.25 2.45 12.35
C ILE A 82 -5.93 1.47 11.38
N ALA A 83 -5.49 1.48 10.12
CA ALA A 83 -5.96 0.54 9.11
C ALA A 83 -5.08 -0.72 9.06
N VAL A 84 -5.69 -1.87 8.80
CA VAL A 84 -4.97 -3.12 8.50
C VAL A 84 -5.08 -3.40 7.00
N LEU A 85 -3.94 -3.60 6.34
CA LEU A 85 -3.87 -4.04 4.94
C LEU A 85 -3.53 -5.53 4.89
N VAL A 86 -4.45 -6.33 4.37
CA VAL A 86 -4.23 -7.75 4.08
C VAL A 86 -3.91 -7.90 2.60
N ILE A 87 -2.70 -8.34 2.28
CA ILE A 87 -2.29 -8.62 0.89
C ILE A 87 -2.55 -10.10 0.60
N ALA A 88 -3.34 -10.38 -0.43
CA ALA A 88 -3.74 -11.71 -0.84
C ALA A 88 -3.57 -11.90 -2.36
N TYR A 89 -3.58 -13.15 -2.80
CA TYR A 89 -3.53 -13.56 -4.22
C TYR A 89 -4.78 -14.39 -4.54
N ASN A 90 -4.64 -15.51 -5.25
CA ASN A 90 -5.72 -16.39 -5.68
C ASN A 90 -6.20 -17.45 -4.65
N ARG A 91 -5.75 -17.42 -3.38
CA ARG A 91 -6.07 -18.46 -2.38
C ARG A 91 -7.19 -18.03 -1.43
N ALA A 92 -8.44 -18.20 -1.87
CA ALA A 92 -9.63 -17.81 -1.11
C ALA A 92 -9.65 -18.40 0.32
N SER A 93 -9.40 -19.69 0.49
CA SER A 93 -9.40 -20.35 1.81
C SER A 93 -8.30 -19.85 2.76
N TYR A 94 -7.22 -19.25 2.23
CA TYR A 94 -6.13 -18.70 3.03
C TYR A 94 -6.43 -17.27 3.42
N LEU A 95 -7.02 -16.50 2.50
CA LEU A 95 -7.55 -15.17 2.79
C LEU A 95 -8.65 -15.26 3.86
N ASP A 96 -9.57 -16.21 3.77
CA ASP A 96 -10.62 -16.43 4.77
C ASP A 96 -10.03 -16.72 6.16
N ARG A 97 -9.00 -17.58 6.25
CA ARG A 97 -8.31 -17.87 7.51
C ARG A 97 -7.55 -16.66 8.06
N ALA A 98 -6.90 -15.89 7.19
CA ALA A 98 -6.18 -14.68 7.56
C ALA A 98 -7.15 -13.61 8.07
N LEU A 99 -8.25 -13.36 7.35
CA LEU A 99 -9.32 -12.45 7.77
C LEU A 99 -9.97 -12.92 9.07
N GLY A 100 -10.29 -14.20 9.19
CA GLY A 100 -10.81 -14.75 10.45
C GLY A 100 -9.88 -14.48 11.64
N SER A 101 -8.56 -14.65 11.44
CA SER A 101 -7.54 -14.39 12.47
C SER A 101 -7.41 -12.90 12.81
N VAL A 102 -7.51 -12.02 11.81
CA VAL A 102 -7.52 -10.56 12.01
C VAL A 102 -8.77 -10.14 12.77
N MET A 103 -9.96 -10.58 12.34
CA MET A 103 -11.24 -10.20 12.96
C MET A 103 -11.41 -10.72 14.39
N LEU A 104 -10.70 -11.79 14.77
CA LEU A 104 -10.66 -12.29 16.14
C LEU A 104 -10.04 -11.32 17.15
N ARG A 105 -9.11 -10.45 16.71
CA ARG A 105 -8.31 -9.59 17.60
C ARG A 105 -8.41 -8.11 17.24
N HIS A 106 -8.91 -7.79 16.05
CA HIS A 106 -8.98 -6.44 15.55
C HIS A 106 -10.26 -5.74 16.04
N PRO A 107 -10.17 -4.54 16.61
CA PRO A 107 -11.31 -3.83 17.22
C PRO A 107 -12.41 -3.44 16.21
N GLY A 108 -12.11 -3.39 14.91
CA GLY A 108 -13.10 -3.19 13.84
C GLY A 108 -13.79 -1.82 13.83
N GLY A 109 -14.77 -1.67 12.94
CA GLY A 109 -15.55 -0.43 12.80
C GLY A 109 -14.81 0.72 12.10
N ALA A 110 -15.47 1.88 11.99
CA ALA A 110 -15.00 3.01 11.18
C ALA A 110 -13.64 3.61 11.62
N ASN A 111 -13.21 3.34 12.85
CA ASN A 111 -11.93 3.77 13.37
C ASN A 111 -10.80 2.76 13.11
N TRP A 112 -11.14 1.50 12.80
CA TRP A 112 -10.16 0.43 12.56
C TRP A 112 -10.57 -0.36 11.31
N PRO A 113 -10.40 0.23 10.11
CA PRO A 113 -10.78 -0.42 8.87
C PRO A 113 -9.79 -1.53 8.49
N VAL A 114 -10.31 -2.62 7.93
CA VAL A 114 -9.49 -3.68 7.30
C VAL A 114 -9.71 -3.61 5.80
N TYR A 115 -8.62 -3.46 5.04
CA TYR A 115 -8.61 -3.47 3.59
C TYR A 115 -7.94 -4.75 3.09
N VAL A 116 -8.54 -5.41 2.11
CA VAL A 116 -7.92 -6.54 1.41
C VAL A 116 -7.44 -6.06 0.06
N SER A 117 -6.13 -6.09 -0.17
CA SER A 117 -5.54 -5.96 -1.50
C SER A 117 -5.34 -7.37 -2.04
N GLN A 118 -6.29 -7.83 -2.85
CA GLN A 118 -6.28 -9.14 -3.45
C GLN A 118 -5.84 -9.06 -4.92
N ASP A 119 -4.77 -9.77 -5.23
CA ASP A 119 -4.29 -10.05 -6.58
C ASP A 119 -4.93 -11.32 -7.15
N GLY A 120 -4.89 -11.48 -8.47
CA GLY A 120 -5.47 -12.60 -9.21
C GLY A 120 -4.50 -13.23 -10.20
N GLU A 121 -4.93 -14.30 -10.87
CA GLU A 121 -4.16 -14.89 -11.96
C GLU A 121 -4.35 -14.06 -13.23
N ASN A 122 -3.45 -13.10 -13.47
CA ASN A 122 -3.18 -12.62 -14.81
C ASN A 122 -1.76 -13.03 -15.18
N ASP A 123 -1.65 -14.15 -15.89
CA ASP A 123 -0.38 -14.75 -16.30
C ASP A 123 0.49 -13.79 -17.12
N GLU A 124 -0.12 -12.95 -17.96
CA GLU A 124 0.60 -11.99 -18.80
C GLU A 124 1.25 -10.89 -17.95
N VAL A 125 0.49 -10.29 -17.03
CA VAL A 125 0.97 -9.25 -16.10
C VAL A 125 1.98 -9.81 -15.11
N ALA A 126 1.80 -11.05 -14.63
CA ALA A 126 2.74 -11.71 -13.72
C ALA A 126 4.07 -12.06 -14.40
N ARG A 127 4.08 -12.26 -15.72
CA ARG A 127 5.27 -12.54 -16.53
C ARG A 127 5.94 -11.29 -17.10
N ASP A 128 5.24 -10.16 -17.17
CA ASP A 128 5.80 -8.87 -17.62
C ASP A 128 6.85 -8.38 -16.61
N ASP A 129 8.13 -8.70 -16.90
CA ASP A 129 9.28 -8.28 -16.09
C ASP A 129 9.55 -6.78 -16.14
N THR A 130 8.85 -6.05 -17.01
CA THR A 130 8.94 -4.60 -17.15
C THR A 130 7.97 -3.86 -16.23
N LEU A 131 7.19 -4.58 -15.40
CA LEU A 131 6.29 -4.00 -14.40
C LEU A 131 6.89 -4.02 -12.99
N LEU A 132 6.73 -2.90 -12.29
CA LEU A 132 7.08 -2.71 -10.89
C LEU A 132 5.87 -2.97 -9.99
N ALA A 133 4.71 -2.41 -10.33
CA ALA A 133 3.51 -2.54 -9.50
C ALA A 133 2.22 -2.28 -10.30
N VAL A 134 1.09 -2.64 -9.72
CA VAL A 134 -0.22 -2.11 -10.13
C VAL A 134 -0.72 -1.23 -8.98
N SER A 135 -1.05 0.02 -9.26
CA SER A 135 -1.57 0.97 -8.27
C SER A 135 -3.00 1.37 -8.59
N ALA A 136 -3.79 1.56 -7.53
CA ALA A 136 -5.13 2.11 -7.58
C ALA A 136 -5.15 3.64 -7.64
N PHE A 137 -4.00 4.32 -7.60
CA PHE A 137 -3.92 5.76 -7.43
C PHE A 137 -3.37 6.48 -8.67
N ASN A 138 -4.01 7.59 -9.02
CA ASN A 138 -3.50 8.57 -9.98
C ASN A 138 -3.12 9.86 -9.23
N ASP A 139 -1.82 10.16 -9.14
CA ASP A 139 -1.32 11.37 -8.48
C ASP A 139 -1.86 12.68 -9.09
N ASN A 140 -2.26 12.67 -10.36
CA ASN A 140 -2.87 13.80 -11.07
C ASN A 140 -4.35 13.53 -11.41
N GLY A 141 -5.01 12.69 -10.60
CA GLY A 141 -6.40 12.27 -10.79
C GLY A 141 -7.45 13.26 -10.27
N GLN A 142 -7.19 14.57 -10.31
CA GLN A 142 -8.21 15.56 -9.93
C GLN A 142 -9.37 15.54 -10.95
N PRO A 143 -10.61 15.91 -10.57
CA PRO A 143 -11.79 15.84 -11.47
C PRO A 143 -11.64 16.53 -12.82
N ARG A 144 -10.77 17.55 -12.90
CA ARG A 144 -10.47 18.24 -14.16
C ARG A 144 -9.71 17.38 -15.17
N TYR A 145 -8.90 16.43 -14.68
CA TYR A 145 -7.91 15.69 -15.45
C TYR A 145 -8.25 14.20 -15.64
N SER A 146 -9.37 13.77 -15.07
CA SER A 146 -9.76 12.37 -14.97
C SER A 146 -11.25 12.23 -15.24
N SER A 147 -11.64 11.67 -16.38
CA SER A 147 -13.05 11.47 -16.72
C SER A 147 -13.38 10.09 -17.26
N ASP A 148 -12.39 9.30 -17.69
CA ASP A 148 -12.57 7.93 -18.16
C ASP A 148 -12.29 6.93 -17.03
N THR A 149 -13.36 6.39 -16.43
CA THR A 149 -13.26 5.41 -15.36
C THR A 149 -12.68 4.07 -15.83
N SER A 150 -12.53 3.84 -17.14
CA SER A 150 -12.04 2.60 -17.74
C SER A 150 -10.67 2.72 -18.43
N ALA A 151 -10.03 3.89 -18.37
CA ALA A 151 -8.68 4.05 -18.89
C ALA A 151 -7.62 3.60 -17.87
N LEU A 152 -6.62 2.87 -18.36
CA LEU A 152 -5.44 2.39 -17.63
C LEU A 152 -4.18 2.83 -18.39
N TYR A 153 -3.11 3.11 -17.65
CA TYR A 153 -1.86 3.64 -18.19
C TYR A 153 -0.65 2.96 -17.55
N ARG A 154 0.47 2.93 -18.28
CA ARG A 154 1.79 2.70 -17.69
C ARG A 154 2.33 4.03 -17.14
N SER A 155 3.14 3.96 -16.09
CA SER A 155 3.76 5.12 -15.42
C SER A 155 5.12 4.71 -14.85
N ASP A 156 6.18 5.44 -15.18
CA ASP A 156 7.51 5.24 -14.59
C ASP A 156 7.57 5.63 -13.12
N PHE A 157 6.62 6.48 -12.69
CA PHE A 157 6.46 6.84 -11.29
C PHE A 157 5.71 5.75 -10.52
N PHE A 158 6.27 5.29 -9.40
CA PHE A 158 5.60 4.40 -8.45
C PHE A 158 4.62 5.20 -7.54
N PRO A 159 3.29 5.06 -7.71
CA PRO A 159 2.33 5.91 -6.99
C PRO A 159 2.07 5.43 -5.55
N GLY A 160 2.18 4.11 -5.31
CA GLY A 160 1.78 3.50 -4.05
C GLY A 160 0.26 3.57 -3.82
N LEU A 161 -0.15 4.04 -2.64
CA LEU A 161 -1.53 4.37 -2.25
C LEU A 161 -2.59 3.34 -2.70
N GLY A 162 -2.44 2.10 -2.25
CA GLY A 162 -3.25 0.97 -2.70
C GLY A 162 -2.62 0.31 -3.93
N TRP A 163 -1.63 -0.53 -3.70
CA TRP A 163 -0.79 -1.09 -4.74
C TRP A 163 -0.53 -2.57 -4.50
N LEU A 164 -0.21 -3.24 -5.59
CA LEU A 164 0.12 -4.64 -5.67
C LEU A 164 1.54 -4.80 -6.21
N LEU A 165 2.28 -5.76 -5.64
CA LEU A 165 3.55 -6.26 -6.13
C LEU A 165 3.49 -7.76 -6.38
N THR A 166 4.28 -8.23 -7.34
CA THR A 166 4.45 -9.67 -7.56
C THR A 166 5.38 -10.27 -6.50
N ARG A 167 5.18 -11.56 -6.19
CA ARG A 167 6.10 -12.31 -5.32
C ARG A 167 7.54 -12.31 -5.86
N ARG A 168 7.70 -12.35 -7.18
CA ARG A 168 9.02 -12.33 -7.84
C ARG A 168 9.76 -11.04 -7.53
N LEU A 169 9.08 -9.90 -7.70
CA LEU A 169 9.68 -8.60 -7.38
C LEU A 169 10.02 -8.51 -5.88
N TRP A 170 9.13 -8.97 -5.00
CA TRP A 170 9.43 -9.00 -3.57
C TRP A 170 10.68 -9.83 -3.24
N ALA A 171 10.83 -11.01 -3.86
CA ALA A 171 12.00 -11.85 -3.68
C ALA A 171 13.30 -11.17 -4.16
N GLU A 172 13.21 -10.31 -5.18
CA GLU A 172 14.34 -9.54 -5.70
C GLU A 172 14.74 -8.39 -4.76
N ILE A 173 13.79 -7.54 -4.36
CA ILE A 173 14.11 -6.28 -3.67
C ILE A 173 14.00 -6.38 -2.14
N GLY A 174 13.32 -7.40 -1.61
CA GLY A 174 12.96 -7.49 -0.19
C GLY A 174 14.15 -7.55 0.77
N ALA A 175 15.28 -8.14 0.34
CA ALA A 175 16.51 -8.15 1.14
C ALA A 175 17.15 -6.76 1.29
N GLY A 176 16.84 -5.82 0.40
CA GLY A 176 17.32 -4.44 0.42
C GLY A 176 16.35 -3.46 1.06
N TRP A 177 15.27 -3.93 1.70
CA TRP A 177 14.22 -3.08 2.26
C TRP A 177 14.80 -2.06 3.25
N PRO A 178 14.45 -0.76 3.16
CA PRO A 178 15.10 0.30 3.91
C PRO A 178 14.52 0.45 5.33
N GLU A 179 14.66 -0.61 6.14
CA GLU A 179 14.10 -0.69 7.51
C GLU A 179 14.51 0.51 8.37
N GLU A 180 15.78 0.91 8.30
CA GLU A 180 16.35 1.95 9.18
C GLU A 180 15.95 3.38 8.78
N ARG A 181 15.58 3.61 7.50
CA ARG A 181 15.33 4.97 6.96
C ARG A 181 13.85 5.31 6.84
N GLY A 182 12.95 4.32 6.83
CA GLY A 182 11.49 4.51 6.82
C GLY A 182 10.87 5.05 5.52
N PHE A 183 11.63 5.67 4.62
CA PHE A 183 11.18 6.20 3.32
C PHE A 183 11.15 5.12 2.22
N TRP A 184 10.45 4.02 2.48
CA TRP A 184 10.40 2.85 1.60
C TRP A 184 9.80 3.14 0.21
N ASP A 185 8.88 4.10 0.12
CA ASP A 185 8.22 4.45 -1.13
C ASP A 185 9.14 5.29 -2.04
N ASP A 186 9.91 6.22 -1.47
CA ASP A 186 10.97 6.92 -2.22
C ASP A 186 12.08 5.95 -2.63
N TRP A 187 12.50 5.03 -1.76
CA TRP A 187 13.46 3.97 -2.11
C TRP A 187 12.98 3.10 -3.27
N MET A 188 11.69 2.75 -3.32
CA MET A 188 11.13 2.02 -4.46
C MET A 188 11.17 2.81 -5.78
N ARG A 189 11.18 4.15 -5.73
CA ARG A 189 11.23 5.02 -6.92
C ARG A 189 12.65 5.16 -7.48
N GLU A 190 13.67 4.86 -6.69
CA GLU A 190 15.06 4.99 -7.08
C GLU A 190 15.44 4.00 -8.21
N PRO A 191 16.35 4.37 -9.13
CA PRO A 191 16.71 3.54 -10.27
C PRO A 191 17.21 2.13 -9.94
N PRO A 192 17.99 1.88 -8.85
CA PRO A 192 18.43 0.53 -8.51
C PRO A 192 17.29 -0.44 -8.19
N GLN A 193 16.19 0.05 -7.63
CA GLN A 193 14.99 -0.74 -7.33
C GLN A 193 14.06 -0.76 -8.54
N ARG A 194 13.84 0.39 -9.19
CA ARG A 194 12.93 0.49 -10.33
C ARG A 194 13.43 -0.24 -11.57
N GLN A 195 14.73 -0.19 -11.87
CA GLN A 195 15.38 -0.87 -12.99
C GLN A 195 14.65 -0.72 -14.34
N GLY A 196 14.19 0.49 -14.69
CA GLY A 196 13.48 0.68 -15.96
C GLY A 196 12.01 0.25 -15.96
N ARG A 197 11.52 -0.38 -14.88
CA ARG A 197 10.15 -0.89 -14.78
C ARG A 197 9.13 0.24 -14.58
N ALA A 198 7.89 -0.03 -14.99
CA ALA A 198 6.76 0.90 -14.87
C ALA A 198 5.66 0.32 -13.96
N SER A 199 4.80 1.17 -13.44
CA SER A 199 3.57 0.78 -12.74
C SER A 199 2.35 0.91 -13.66
N ILE A 200 1.35 0.04 -13.50
CA ILE A 200 0.02 0.28 -14.07
C ILE A 200 -0.77 1.15 -13.10
N ARG A 201 -1.48 2.15 -13.62
CA ARG A 201 -2.39 3.00 -12.84
C ARG A 201 -3.66 3.37 -13.62
N PRO A 202 -4.79 3.63 -12.96
CA PRO A 202 -6.00 4.09 -13.63
C PRO A 202 -5.95 5.57 -13.99
N GLU A 203 -6.88 6.04 -14.83
CA GLU A 203 -7.18 7.46 -14.94
C GLU A 203 -7.86 7.95 -13.66
N THR A 204 -9.02 7.38 -13.34
CA THR A 204 -9.74 7.71 -12.11
C THR A 204 -9.27 6.82 -10.97
N SER A 205 -8.83 7.41 -9.85
CA SER A 205 -8.34 6.63 -8.72
C SER A 205 -9.41 5.70 -8.14
N ARG A 206 -8.98 4.53 -7.68
CA ARG A 206 -9.76 3.50 -6.96
C ARG A 206 -9.39 3.39 -5.49
N SER A 207 -8.47 4.22 -5.05
CA SER A 207 -8.16 4.50 -3.66
C SER A 207 -8.22 6.01 -3.43
N ARG A 208 -8.48 6.41 -2.18
CA ARG A 208 -8.36 7.80 -1.74
C ARG A 208 -7.82 7.83 -0.33
N THR A 209 -7.06 8.88 -0.02
CA THR A 209 -6.66 9.15 1.36
C THR A 209 -7.60 10.16 1.99
N PHE A 210 -7.93 9.95 3.26
CA PHE A 210 -8.65 10.90 4.12
C PHE A 210 -7.76 11.38 5.29
N GLY A 211 -6.49 11.00 5.29
CA GLY A 211 -5.55 11.24 6.38
C GLY A 211 -4.87 12.60 6.29
N GLN A 212 -5.58 13.67 6.65
CA GLN A 212 -5.01 15.04 6.69
C GLN A 212 -3.91 15.20 7.74
N LYS A 213 -3.98 14.45 8.83
CA LYS A 213 -2.96 14.39 9.88
C LYS A 213 -2.22 13.07 9.76
N GLY A 214 -0.89 13.13 9.63
CA GLY A 214 -0.03 11.95 9.49
C GLY A 214 1.43 12.30 9.74
N THR A 215 2.34 11.42 9.32
CA THR A 215 3.79 11.62 9.42
C THR A 215 4.33 12.71 8.50
N SER A 216 3.54 13.17 7.52
CA SER A 216 3.86 14.24 6.59
C SER A 216 3.05 15.52 6.85
N LEU A 217 3.55 16.65 6.33
CA LEU A 217 2.92 17.96 6.50
C LEU A 217 1.54 18.00 5.83
N SER A 218 0.52 18.45 6.57
CA SER A 218 -0.87 18.56 6.10
C SER A 218 -1.06 19.42 4.84
N GLN A 219 -0.11 20.31 4.53
CA GLN A 219 -0.15 21.15 3.33
C GLN A 219 -0.12 20.34 2.03
N PHE A 220 0.69 19.27 1.97
CA PHE A 220 0.75 18.41 0.79
C PHE A 220 -0.57 17.67 0.58
N TYR A 221 -1.17 17.18 1.67
CA TYR A 221 -2.48 16.54 1.63
C TYR A 221 -3.55 17.49 1.09
N ILE A 222 -3.68 18.69 1.68
CA ILE A 222 -4.72 19.65 1.30
C ILE A 222 -4.59 20.07 -0.17
N LYS A 223 -3.35 20.36 -0.60
CA LYS A 223 -3.10 20.87 -1.93
C LYS A 223 -3.28 19.80 -3.02
N PHE A 224 -2.78 18.59 -2.79
CA PHE A 224 -2.65 17.61 -3.87
C PHE A 224 -3.41 16.30 -3.68
N LEU A 225 -3.55 15.79 -2.46
CA LEU A 225 -4.17 14.48 -2.22
C LEU A 225 -5.68 14.57 -1.99
N ALA A 226 -6.15 15.56 -1.24
CA ALA A 226 -7.57 15.77 -0.96
C ALA A 226 -8.41 16.01 -2.23
N PRO A 227 -7.93 16.71 -3.27
CA PRO A 227 -8.70 16.94 -4.50
C PRO A 227 -8.75 15.74 -5.46
N ILE A 228 -8.07 14.62 -5.17
CA ILE A 228 -8.06 13.46 -6.07
C ILE A 228 -9.43 12.82 -6.12
N GLN A 229 -9.93 12.60 -7.33
CA GLN A 229 -11.21 11.95 -7.56
C GLN A 229 -11.12 10.47 -7.23
N PHE A 230 -12.12 9.99 -6.51
CA PHE A 230 -12.38 8.58 -6.27
C PHE A 230 -13.56 8.15 -7.14
N SER A 231 -13.42 7.02 -7.84
CA SER A 231 -14.55 6.41 -8.55
C SER A 231 -15.52 5.78 -7.57
N ASP A 232 -16.69 6.36 -7.42
CA ASP A 232 -17.84 5.77 -6.71
C ASP A 232 -18.59 4.73 -7.56
N GLN A 233 -18.39 4.75 -8.88
CA GLN A 233 -18.89 3.73 -9.80
C GLN A 233 -18.19 2.39 -9.58
N ALA A 234 -18.96 1.30 -9.70
CA ALA A 234 -18.43 -0.05 -9.73
C ALA A 234 -17.28 -0.13 -10.74
N ALA A 235 -16.16 -0.74 -10.34
CA ALA A 235 -15.03 -0.91 -11.25
C ALA A 235 -15.50 -1.62 -12.53
N PRO A 236 -15.00 -1.22 -13.72
CA PRO A 236 -15.24 -2.00 -14.92
C PRO A 236 -14.94 -3.47 -14.67
N ALA A 237 -15.69 -4.38 -15.30
CA ALA A 237 -15.46 -5.82 -15.19
C ALA A 237 -14.15 -6.22 -15.89
N TRP A 238 -13.01 -5.87 -15.30
CA TRP A 238 -11.68 -6.04 -15.87
C TRP A 238 -11.33 -7.50 -16.13
N ALA A 239 -11.85 -8.41 -15.29
CA ALA A 239 -11.63 -9.85 -15.41
C ALA A 239 -12.08 -10.44 -16.76
N GLY A 240 -12.98 -9.76 -17.50
CA GLY A 240 -13.43 -10.17 -18.84
C GLY A 240 -12.91 -9.28 -19.97
N ARG A 241 -12.04 -8.30 -19.69
CA ARG A 241 -11.52 -7.36 -20.69
C ARG A 241 -10.12 -7.77 -21.12
N ASN A 242 -9.82 -7.57 -22.40
CA ASN A 242 -8.46 -7.69 -22.90
C ASN A 242 -7.62 -6.50 -22.38
N LEU A 243 -6.66 -6.80 -21.52
CA LEU A 243 -5.72 -5.83 -20.94
C LEU A 243 -4.31 -5.95 -21.54
N SER A 244 -4.11 -6.79 -22.56
CA SER A 244 -2.78 -7.02 -23.15
C SER A 244 -2.17 -5.77 -23.77
N PHE A 245 -2.98 -4.76 -24.10
CA PHE A 245 -2.51 -3.44 -24.51
C PHE A 245 -1.62 -2.74 -23.48
N LEU A 246 -1.66 -3.17 -22.20
CA LEU A 246 -0.82 -2.65 -21.12
C LEU A 246 0.56 -3.31 -21.05
N LEU A 247 0.78 -4.43 -21.75
CA LEU A 247 2.10 -5.04 -21.84
C LEU A 247 3.02 -4.09 -22.61
N LYS A 248 4.26 -3.90 -22.14
CA LYS A 248 5.17 -2.86 -22.68
C LYS A 248 5.30 -2.90 -24.21
N ALA A 249 5.49 -4.09 -24.78
CA ALA A 249 5.63 -4.26 -26.23
C ALA A 249 4.37 -3.82 -27.01
N ALA A 250 3.18 -3.97 -26.42
CA ALA A 250 1.91 -3.54 -26.99
C ALA A 250 1.55 -2.09 -26.65
N TYR A 251 2.09 -1.55 -25.55
CA TYR A 251 1.81 -0.20 -25.05
C TYR A 251 2.68 0.87 -25.75
N ASP A 252 3.98 0.61 -25.90
CA ASP A 252 4.96 1.63 -26.31
C ASP A 252 4.70 2.19 -27.72
N PRO A 253 4.55 1.36 -28.78
CA PRO A 253 4.34 1.89 -30.12
C PRO A 253 3.10 2.77 -30.26
N PRO A 254 1.88 2.35 -29.81
CA PRO A 254 0.70 3.19 -29.96
C PRO A 254 0.74 4.42 -29.04
N PHE A 255 1.33 4.33 -27.84
CA PHE A 255 1.49 5.50 -26.98
C PHE A 255 2.41 6.56 -27.63
N ALA A 256 3.57 6.14 -28.14
CA ALA A 256 4.50 7.04 -28.82
C ALA A 256 3.87 7.64 -30.09
N ALA A 257 3.20 6.83 -30.91
CA ALA A 257 2.51 7.29 -32.11
C ALA A 257 1.39 8.30 -31.78
N ARG A 258 0.64 8.07 -30.71
CA ARG A 258 -0.41 8.98 -30.24
C ARG A 258 0.15 10.32 -29.77
N VAL A 259 1.26 10.33 -29.03
CA VAL A 259 1.94 11.57 -28.61
C VAL A 259 2.56 12.31 -29.81
N ALA A 260 3.09 11.59 -30.81
CA ALA A 260 3.66 12.17 -32.02
C ALA A 260 2.58 12.78 -32.94
N ALA A 261 1.40 12.18 -33.02
CA ALA A 261 0.27 12.67 -33.81
C ALA A 261 -0.51 13.81 -33.12
N ALA A 262 -0.30 14.01 -31.82
CA ALA A 262 -0.99 15.05 -31.05
C ALA A 262 -0.60 16.46 -31.53
N ARG A 263 -1.59 17.34 -31.64
CA ARG A 263 -1.37 18.72 -32.10
C ARG A 263 -0.70 19.55 -31.02
N GLU A 264 0.41 20.19 -31.35
CA GLU A 264 1.12 21.05 -30.41
C GLU A 264 0.32 22.32 -30.09
N VAL A 265 0.24 22.67 -28.80
CA VAL A 265 -0.45 23.86 -28.30
C VAL A 265 0.32 24.50 -27.14
N GLU A 266 0.10 25.81 -26.97
CA GLU A 266 0.58 26.55 -25.80
C GLU A 266 -0.17 26.15 -24.53
N LEU A 267 0.52 26.11 -23.39
CA LEU A 267 -0.09 25.75 -22.09
C LEU A 267 -1.32 26.60 -21.75
N ARG A 268 -1.29 27.90 -22.09
CA ARG A 268 -2.41 28.84 -21.84
C ARG A 268 -3.74 28.36 -22.42
N ARG A 269 -3.71 27.59 -23.52
CA ARG A 269 -4.92 27.00 -24.11
C ARG A 269 -5.51 25.93 -23.23
N VAL A 270 -4.68 25.10 -22.59
CA VAL A 270 -5.10 24.01 -21.69
C VAL A 270 -5.58 24.55 -20.34
N ILE A 271 -4.97 25.64 -19.85
CA ILE A 271 -5.34 26.29 -18.58
C ILE A 271 -6.75 26.88 -18.65
N ASP A 272 -7.17 27.37 -19.81
CA ASP A 272 -8.51 27.88 -20.03
C ASP A 272 -9.56 26.80 -19.69
N ARG A 273 -10.49 27.12 -18.78
CA ARG A 273 -11.55 26.16 -18.37
C ARG A 273 -12.59 25.94 -19.45
N SER A 274 -12.67 26.83 -20.44
CA SER A 274 -13.47 26.64 -21.64
C SER A 274 -12.76 25.76 -22.68
N PHE A 275 -11.56 25.27 -22.38
CA PHE A 275 -10.84 24.36 -23.25
C PHE A 275 -11.69 23.13 -23.54
N THR A 276 -12.20 23.13 -24.75
CA THR A 276 -12.71 21.97 -25.46
C THR A 276 -11.77 21.80 -26.65
N ALA A 277 -11.47 20.59 -27.07
CA ALA A 277 -10.75 20.40 -28.32
C ALA A 277 -11.66 20.79 -29.48
N SER A 278 -11.74 22.08 -29.78
CA SER A 278 -12.41 22.59 -30.96
C SER A 278 -11.69 21.96 -32.17
N GLY A 279 -12.30 20.93 -32.78
CA GLY A 279 -11.75 20.20 -33.92
C GLY A 279 -11.48 18.70 -33.71
N GLY A 280 -11.60 18.17 -32.48
CA GLY A 280 -11.28 16.76 -32.19
C GLY A 280 -9.78 16.45 -32.24
N GLY A 281 -9.34 15.47 -31.45
CA GLY A 281 -7.95 15.02 -31.41
C GLY A 281 -7.17 15.44 -30.17
N ASP A 282 -6.15 14.66 -29.85
CA ASP A 282 -5.28 14.89 -28.69
C ASP A 282 -4.31 16.05 -28.94
N VAL A 283 -3.86 16.68 -27.86
CA VAL A 283 -2.92 17.81 -27.92
C VAL A 283 -1.68 17.54 -27.09
N VAL A 284 -0.58 18.20 -27.44
CA VAL A 284 0.69 18.13 -26.72
C VAL A 284 1.18 19.52 -26.35
N VAL A 285 1.66 19.68 -25.12
CA VAL A 285 2.38 20.87 -24.65
C VAL A 285 3.82 20.43 -24.40
N ARG A 286 4.76 20.98 -25.18
CA ARG A 286 6.17 20.59 -25.10
C ARG A 286 6.89 21.36 -23.99
N TYR A 287 7.68 20.66 -23.19
CA TYR A 287 8.60 21.27 -22.23
C TYR A 287 10.05 20.97 -22.60
N SER A 288 10.92 21.97 -22.46
CA SER A 288 12.34 21.85 -22.82
C SER A 288 13.23 21.46 -21.64
N THR A 289 12.78 21.66 -20.41
CA THR A 289 13.55 21.38 -19.19
C THR A 289 12.64 20.86 -18.06
N PRO A 290 13.18 20.15 -17.06
CA PRO A 290 12.43 19.83 -15.84
C PRO A 290 11.84 21.07 -15.16
N LYS A 291 12.58 22.19 -15.12
CA LYS A 291 12.11 23.46 -14.54
C LYS A 291 10.88 24.00 -15.26
N VAL A 292 10.84 23.90 -16.60
CA VAL A 292 9.69 24.31 -17.42
C VAL A 292 8.49 23.41 -17.11
N LEU A 293 8.69 22.09 -17.05
CA LEU A 293 7.63 21.14 -16.69
C LEU A 293 7.03 21.48 -15.32
N LEU A 294 7.85 21.68 -14.29
CA LEU A 294 7.35 22.02 -12.95
C LEU A 294 6.58 23.36 -12.94
N GLY A 295 7.00 24.32 -13.76
CA GLY A 295 6.26 25.56 -13.99
C GLY A 295 4.89 25.33 -14.65
N PHE A 296 4.78 24.35 -15.55
CA PHE A 296 3.50 23.94 -16.14
C PHE A 296 2.62 23.24 -15.11
N CYS A 297 3.18 22.29 -14.34
CA CYS A 297 2.46 21.57 -13.29
C CYS A 297 1.84 22.53 -12.27
N LYS A 298 2.60 23.53 -11.84
CA LYS A 298 2.13 24.58 -10.92
C LYS A 298 0.96 25.38 -11.48
N GLN A 299 1.02 25.77 -12.75
CA GLN A 299 -0.07 26.52 -13.40
C GLN A 299 -1.33 25.68 -13.60
N LEU A 300 -1.17 24.36 -13.80
CA LEU A 300 -2.27 23.40 -13.90
C LEU A 300 -2.80 22.97 -12.50
N GLY A 301 -2.06 23.22 -11.43
CA GLY A 301 -2.42 22.76 -10.08
C GLY A 301 -2.34 21.24 -9.92
N ILE A 302 -1.43 20.60 -10.66
CA ILE A 302 -1.10 19.16 -10.54
C ILE A 302 0.23 19.00 -9.78
N MET A 303 0.69 17.77 -9.54
CA MET A 303 1.87 17.52 -8.72
C MET A 303 3.14 18.24 -9.24
N GLU A 304 3.84 18.91 -8.33
CA GLU A 304 4.95 19.84 -8.63
C GLU A 304 6.32 19.26 -8.26
N ASP A 305 6.44 17.95 -8.09
CA ASP A 305 7.66 17.26 -7.67
C ASP A 305 8.12 16.17 -8.65
N LEU A 306 9.40 15.85 -8.55
CA LEU A 306 10.05 14.71 -9.19
C LEU A 306 10.59 13.79 -8.10
N LYS A 307 10.59 12.48 -8.35
CA LYS A 307 11.29 11.50 -7.51
C LYS A 307 12.23 10.69 -8.38
N ALA A 308 13.51 10.65 -8.01
CA ALA A 308 14.56 10.08 -8.86
C ALA A 308 14.49 10.58 -10.31
N GLY A 309 14.22 11.88 -10.49
CA GLY A 309 14.09 12.53 -11.79
C GLY A 309 12.83 12.18 -12.59
N VAL A 310 11.91 11.38 -12.06
CA VAL A 310 10.66 11.00 -12.71
C VAL A 310 9.50 11.88 -12.24
N PRO A 311 8.75 12.54 -13.15
CA PRO A 311 7.53 13.27 -12.79
C PRO A 311 6.38 12.34 -12.43
N ARG A 312 5.47 12.83 -11.60
CA ARG A 312 4.27 12.08 -11.19
C ARG A 312 3.44 11.68 -12.40
N THR A 313 2.95 10.44 -12.41
CA THR A 313 2.15 9.80 -13.49
C THR A 313 2.81 9.67 -14.86
N ALA A 314 4.06 10.10 -15.00
CA ALA A 314 4.72 10.18 -16.30
C ALA A 314 5.10 8.80 -16.84
N TYR A 315 5.11 8.68 -18.17
CA TYR A 315 5.67 7.54 -18.89
C TYR A 315 6.54 8.05 -20.04
N HIS A 316 7.83 7.67 -20.09
CA HIS A 316 8.83 8.26 -20.98
C HIS A 316 8.88 9.80 -20.89
N GLY A 317 8.79 10.31 -19.66
CA GLY A 317 8.71 11.74 -19.37
C GLY A 317 7.41 12.42 -19.79
N VAL A 318 6.45 11.71 -20.39
CA VAL A 318 5.16 12.27 -20.81
C VAL A 318 4.15 12.17 -19.69
N ILE A 319 3.53 13.27 -19.27
CA ILE A 319 2.39 13.29 -18.33
C ILE A 319 1.10 13.35 -19.15
N PRO A 320 0.31 12.25 -19.23
CA PRO A 320 -0.99 12.26 -19.88
C PRO A 320 -2.09 12.72 -18.91
N LEU A 321 -2.89 13.69 -19.33
CA LEU A 321 -4.06 14.21 -18.61
C LEU A 321 -5.27 14.18 -19.55
N ARG A 322 -6.49 13.96 -19.03
CA ARG A 322 -7.71 14.09 -19.82
C ARG A 322 -8.42 15.39 -19.50
N VAL A 323 -8.49 16.32 -20.45
CA VAL A 323 -9.10 17.65 -20.24
C VAL A 323 -10.16 17.87 -21.31
N GLY A 324 -11.40 18.16 -20.89
CA GLY A 324 -12.49 18.44 -21.82
C GLY A 324 -12.77 17.29 -22.80
N GLY A 325 -12.54 16.04 -22.36
CA GLY A 325 -12.77 14.82 -23.15
C GLY A 325 -11.59 14.35 -24.01
N VAL A 326 -10.54 15.16 -24.21
CA VAL A 326 -9.37 14.80 -25.01
C VAL A 326 -8.13 14.55 -24.17
N MET A 327 -7.13 13.85 -24.73
CA MET A 327 -5.84 13.76 -24.07
C MET A 327 -5.02 15.02 -24.30
N VAL A 328 -4.43 15.49 -23.21
CA VAL A 328 -3.39 16.51 -23.16
C VAL A 328 -2.12 15.83 -22.68
N PHE A 329 -1.07 15.88 -23.47
CA PHE A 329 0.24 15.35 -23.12
C PHE A 329 1.18 16.50 -22.74
N LEU A 330 1.72 16.51 -21.52
CA LEU A 330 2.92 17.31 -21.23
C LEU A 330 4.13 16.46 -21.59
N ALA A 331 4.82 16.78 -22.68
CA ALA A 331 5.85 15.90 -23.24
C ALA A 331 7.20 16.63 -23.39
N PRO A 332 8.33 15.94 -23.22
CA PRO A 332 9.64 16.53 -23.42
C PRO A 332 9.86 16.86 -24.91
N SER A 333 10.67 17.88 -25.18
CA SER A 333 11.22 18.18 -26.51
C SER A 333 12.58 17.52 -26.75
N PHE A 334 12.92 16.51 -25.95
CA PHE A 334 14.20 15.80 -25.95
C PHE A 334 13.98 14.31 -25.63
N ALA A 335 14.94 13.48 -26.02
CA ALA A 335 14.88 12.05 -25.73
C ALA A 335 15.09 11.77 -24.24
N VAL A 336 14.24 10.93 -23.67
CA VAL A 336 14.29 10.49 -22.28
C VAL A 336 13.72 9.09 -22.18
N ASP A 337 14.31 8.27 -21.31
CA ASP A 337 13.72 6.98 -20.93
C ASP A 337 12.76 7.15 -19.74
N GLN A 338 13.24 7.59 -18.59
CA GLN A 338 12.41 7.80 -17.39
C GLN A 338 12.81 9.06 -16.62
N ASP A 339 14.11 9.25 -16.38
CA ASP A 339 14.65 10.41 -15.66
C ASP A 339 14.80 11.63 -16.58
N ILE A 340 13.92 12.61 -16.44
CA ILE A 340 13.91 13.82 -17.28
C ILE A 340 15.04 14.80 -16.97
N THR A 341 15.82 14.55 -15.92
CA THR A 341 17.01 15.33 -15.56
C THR A 341 18.26 14.82 -16.30
N GLN A 342 18.24 13.56 -16.75
CA GLN A 342 19.31 12.93 -17.53
C GLN A 342 18.96 12.95 -19.02
N ARG A 343 19.25 14.08 -19.67
CA ARG A 343 19.04 14.21 -21.12
C ARG A 343 19.93 13.23 -21.87
N LYS A 344 19.33 12.42 -22.74
CA LYS A 344 20.12 11.71 -23.76
C LYS A 344 20.47 12.69 -24.88
N PRO A 345 21.71 12.68 -25.39
CA PRO A 345 22.01 13.37 -26.64
C PRO A 345 21.10 12.82 -27.75
N PRO A 346 20.73 13.67 -28.73
CA PRO A 346 19.80 13.32 -29.79
C PRO A 346 20.29 12.17 -30.67
#